data_AF-A0A2V9TV46-F1
#
_entry.id   AF-A0A2V9TV46-F1
#
_cell.length_a   1.000
_cell.length_b   1.000
_cell.length_c   1.000
_cell.angle_alpha   90.00
_cell.angle_beta   90.00
_cell.angle_gamma   90.00
#
_symmetry.space_group_name_H-M   'P 1'
#
loop_
_entity.id
_entity.type
_entity.pdbx_description
1 polymer ?
#
loop_
_entity_poly.entity_id
_entity_poly.type
_entity_poly.pdbx_seq_one_letter_code
_entity_poly.pdbx_strand_id
1 'polypeptide(L)'
;MEVYVVRPPKPRYALHAMLFLATIFTTLVVGARMEFNFLHNLPVFSLNDDALPLFPVRWALAQPSRVLLGIPFASTLMLILLAHEMGHYLCCRYYGVYATLPFFIPAPTLIGTLGAFIRIRSPIRSRTALFDIGIAGPIAGFVVALAVLAFAMPHSKVITIPSASSDIQLGYPLVFRVIWAIIPTATLHSSRALHSVYFPPTVIAAWVG
;
A
#
# COMPACT_ATOMS: atom_id res chain seq x y z
N MET A 1 -23.53 9.76 -44.13
CA MET A 1 -23.08 9.80 -42.72
C MET A 1 -21.58 9.63 -42.72
N GLU A 2 -20.82 10.68 -42.39
CA GLU A 2 -19.38 10.53 -42.15
C GLU A 2 -19.18 9.75 -40.85
N VAL A 3 -18.57 8.57 -40.95
CA VAL A 3 -18.19 7.78 -39.78
C VAL A 3 -16.93 8.42 -39.20
N TYR A 4 -17.10 9.23 -38.14
CA TYR A 4 -15.97 9.82 -37.42
C TYR A 4 -15.24 8.73 -36.63
N VAL A 5 -14.18 8.17 -37.22
CA VAL A 5 -13.33 7.18 -36.55
C VAL A 5 -12.45 7.90 -35.54
N VAL A 6 -12.87 7.93 -34.27
CA VAL A 6 -12.04 8.42 -33.17
C VAL A 6 -10.79 7.56 -33.08
N ARG A 7 -9.64 8.11 -33.49
CA ARG A 7 -8.36 7.42 -33.36
C ARG A 7 -8.05 7.23 -31.87
N PRO A 8 -7.70 6.02 -31.42
CA PRO A 8 -7.27 5.82 -30.04
C PRO A 8 -6.06 6.72 -29.77
N PRO A 9 -6.05 7.50 -28.66
CA PRO A 9 -4.92 8.35 -28.34
C PRO A 9 -3.66 7.49 -28.19
N LYS A 10 -2.51 7.97 -28.72
CA LYS A 10 -1.24 7.25 -28.57
C LYS A 10 -1.01 6.90 -27.09
N PRO A 11 -0.75 5.62 -26.76
CA PRO A 11 -0.52 5.23 -25.38
C PRO A 11 0.77 5.88 -24.87
N ARG A 12 0.67 6.61 -23.76
CA ARG A 12 1.80 7.33 -23.14
C ARG A 12 2.52 6.41 -22.15
N TYR A 13 3.00 5.26 -22.59
CA TYR A 13 3.64 4.27 -21.72
C TYR A 13 4.79 4.85 -20.89
N ALA A 14 5.55 5.78 -21.45
CA ALA A 14 6.60 6.50 -20.74
C ALA A 14 6.09 7.26 -19.49
N LEU A 15 4.90 7.87 -19.56
CA LEU A 15 4.30 8.56 -18.42
C LEU A 15 3.90 7.57 -17.32
N HIS A 16 3.29 6.44 -17.69
CA HIS A 16 2.93 5.39 -16.73
C HIS A 16 4.18 4.82 -16.04
N ALA A 17 5.23 4.54 -16.81
CA ALA A 17 6.49 4.04 -16.28
C ALA A 17 7.17 5.05 -15.36
N MET A 18 7.22 6.33 -15.77
CA MET A 18 7.80 7.40 -14.95
C MET A 18 7.05 7.54 -13.62
N LEU A 19 5.72 7.56 -13.65
CA LEU A 19 4.91 7.65 -12.44
C LEU A 19 5.09 6.43 -11.54
N PHE A 20 5.08 5.23 -12.11
CA PHE A 20 5.31 3.99 -11.37
C PHE A 20 6.69 3.98 -10.68
N LEU A 21 7.75 4.34 -11.40
CA LEU A 21 9.10 4.42 -10.84
C LEU A 21 9.20 5.50 -9.75
N ALA A 22 8.56 6.65 -9.96
CA ALA A 22 8.50 7.69 -8.94
C ALA A 22 7.77 7.22 -7.68
N THR A 23 6.67 6.46 -7.82
CA THR A 23 5.94 5.90 -6.68
C THR A 23 6.73 4.82 -5.96
N ILE A 24 7.45 3.95 -6.68
CA ILE A 24 8.39 3.01 -6.05
C ILE A 24 9.43 3.79 -5.24
N PHE A 25 10.01 4.83 -5.80
CA PHE A 25 11.02 5.62 -5.10
C PHE A 25 10.46 6.25 -3.82
N THR A 26 9.32 6.92 -3.88
CA THR A 26 8.72 7.58 -2.69
C THR A 26 8.29 6.56 -1.64
N THR A 27 7.72 5.42 -2.05
CA THR A 27 7.36 4.33 -1.12
C THR A 27 8.58 3.61 -0.53
N LEU A 28 9.70 3.49 -1.26
CA LEU A 28 10.97 2.97 -0.73
C LEU A 28 11.53 3.90 0.35
N VAL A 29 11.53 5.22 0.13
CA VAL A 29 12.04 6.19 1.12
C VAL A 29 11.21 6.14 2.41
N VAL A 30 9.88 6.10 2.29
CA VAL A 30 8.99 5.99 3.45
C VAL A 30 9.12 4.63 4.13
N GLY A 31 9.16 3.54 3.35
CA GLY A 31 9.34 2.20 3.86
C GLY A 31 10.65 2.03 4.62
N ALA A 32 11.73 2.65 4.13
CA ALA A 32 13.04 2.61 4.79
C ALA A 32 12.99 3.27 6.17
N ARG A 33 12.25 4.38 6.30
CA ARG A 33 11.98 5.01 7.59
C ARG A 33 11.16 4.12 8.50
N MET A 34 10.08 3.52 7.99
CA MET A 34 9.23 2.62 8.78
C MET A 34 10.00 1.40 9.30
N GLU A 35 10.81 0.78 8.45
CA GLU A 35 11.64 -0.37 8.82
C GLU A 35 12.72 0.04 9.83
N PHE A 36 13.36 1.20 9.64
CA PHE A 36 14.29 1.74 10.63
C PHE A 36 13.62 1.92 11.99
N ASN A 37 12.42 2.52 12.04
CA ASN A 37 11.67 2.69 13.28
C ASN A 37 11.30 1.35 13.90
N PHE A 38 10.82 0.40 13.10
CA PHE A 38 10.48 -0.96 13.55
C PHE A 38 11.69 -1.71 14.13
N LEU A 39 12.88 -1.55 13.54
CA LEU A 39 14.11 -2.15 14.05
C LEU A 39 14.58 -1.53 15.37
N HIS A 40 14.34 -0.24 15.59
CA HIS A 40 14.72 0.50 16.81
C HIS A 40 13.62 0.57 17.87
N ASN A 41 12.52 -0.17 17.69
CA ASN A 41 11.35 -0.18 18.60
C ASN A 41 10.72 1.22 18.77
N LEU A 42 10.69 2.00 17.69
CA LEU A 42 10.01 3.29 17.61
C LEU A 42 8.63 3.13 16.95
N PRO A 43 7.67 4.02 17.21
CA PRO A 43 6.42 4.07 16.47
C PRO A 43 6.63 4.16 14.96
N VAL A 44 5.84 3.39 14.20
CA VAL A 44 5.86 3.42 12.72
C VAL A 44 5.60 4.84 12.21
N PHE A 45 4.61 5.51 12.79
CA PHE A 45 4.29 6.90 12.52
C PHE A 45 4.68 7.76 13.72
N SER A 46 5.76 8.52 13.55
CA SER A 46 6.12 9.62 14.43
C SER A 46 6.18 10.89 13.59
N LEU A 47 5.51 11.97 14.02
CA LEU A 47 5.51 13.26 13.33
C LEU A 47 6.61 14.17 13.88
N ASN A 48 6.92 14.03 15.17
CA ASN A 48 7.94 14.80 15.88
C ASN A 48 9.14 13.89 16.25
N ASP A 49 9.78 13.33 15.24
CA ASP A 49 10.99 12.52 15.43
C ASP A 49 12.23 13.40 15.26
N ASP A 50 13.00 13.59 16.34
CA ASP A 50 14.26 14.33 16.31
C ASP A 50 15.33 13.63 15.44
N ALA A 51 15.19 12.31 15.20
CA ALA A 51 16.16 11.53 14.45
C ALA A 51 15.97 11.60 12.93
N LEU A 52 14.73 11.50 12.43
CA LEU A 52 14.43 11.47 10.99
C LEU A 52 13.16 12.25 10.63
N PRO A 53 13.21 13.15 9.62
CA PRO A 53 12.01 13.81 9.14
C PRO A 53 11.03 12.81 8.51
N LEU A 54 9.75 13.21 8.37
CA LEU A 54 8.68 12.37 7.81
C LEU A 54 9.05 11.71 6.47
N PHE A 55 9.75 12.46 5.60
CA PHE A 55 10.23 11.98 4.30
C PHE A 55 11.76 12.14 4.19
N PRO A 56 12.55 11.16 4.66
CA PRO A 56 13.98 11.32 4.88
C PRO A 56 14.83 10.99 3.64
N VAL A 57 14.57 11.67 2.52
CA VAL A 57 15.24 11.39 1.22
C VAL A 57 16.76 11.47 1.32
N ARG A 58 17.29 12.52 1.95
CA ARG A 58 18.74 12.73 2.05
C ARG A 58 19.41 11.63 2.87
N TRP A 59 18.75 11.20 3.94
CA TRP A 59 19.23 10.09 4.77
C TRP A 59 19.17 8.76 4.03
N ALA A 60 18.08 8.50 3.30
CA ALA A 60 17.89 7.27 2.53
C ALA A 60 18.93 7.15 1.41
N LEU A 61 19.16 8.23 0.66
CA LEU A 61 20.11 8.24 -0.46
C LEU A 61 21.58 8.28 -0.03
N ALA A 62 21.88 8.63 1.23
CA ALA A 62 23.25 8.66 1.73
C ALA A 62 23.92 7.28 1.75
N GLN A 63 23.14 6.20 1.86
CA GLN A 63 23.66 4.83 1.83
C GLN A 63 22.68 3.89 1.10
N PRO A 64 23.11 3.14 0.07
CA PRO A 64 22.22 2.25 -0.67
C PRO A 64 21.49 1.23 0.20
N SER A 65 22.14 0.74 1.26
CA SER A 65 21.54 -0.20 2.22
C SER A 65 20.28 0.34 2.89
N ARG A 66 20.17 1.67 3.09
CA ARG A 66 18.99 2.30 3.70
C ARG A 66 17.79 2.25 2.78
N VAL A 67 17.97 2.45 1.48
CA VAL A 67 16.88 2.31 0.50
C VAL A 67 16.37 0.87 0.45
N LEU A 68 17.28 -0.12 0.58
CA LEU A 68 16.91 -1.53 0.60
C LEU A 68 16.03 -1.91 1.80
N LEU A 69 16.16 -1.23 2.93
CA LEU A 69 15.25 -1.41 4.08
C LEU A 69 13.80 -1.10 3.74
N GLY A 70 13.54 -0.27 2.73
CA GLY A 70 12.18 0.07 2.31
C GLY A 70 11.49 -0.97 1.43
N ILE A 71 12.22 -1.99 0.96
CA ILE A 71 11.69 -3.00 0.04
C ILE A 71 10.46 -3.72 0.59
N PRO A 72 10.43 -4.21 1.86
CA PRO A 72 9.27 -4.94 2.37
C PRO A 72 7.99 -4.11 2.29
N PHE A 73 8.01 -2.85 2.73
CA PHE A 73 6.87 -1.96 2.64
C PHE A 73 6.49 -1.63 1.20
N ALA A 74 7.45 -1.14 0.40
CA ALA A 74 7.20 -0.65 -0.95
C ALA A 74 6.68 -1.77 -1.86
N SER A 75 7.31 -2.94 -1.85
CA SER A 75 6.88 -4.09 -2.66
C SER A 75 5.47 -4.54 -2.29
N THR A 76 5.16 -4.60 -1.00
CA THR A 76 3.84 -5.01 -0.49
C THR A 76 2.76 -4.02 -0.90
N LEU A 77 2.96 -2.72 -0.64
CA LEU A 77 1.98 -1.69 -0.97
C LEU A 77 1.76 -1.59 -2.48
N MET A 78 2.85 -1.62 -3.26
CA MET A 78 2.76 -1.57 -4.72
C MET A 78 2.05 -2.81 -5.28
N LEU A 79 2.24 -3.99 -4.68
CA LEU A 79 1.53 -5.20 -5.08
C LEU A 79 0.02 -5.08 -4.81
N ILE A 80 -0.38 -4.58 -3.64
CA ILE A 80 -1.80 -4.40 -3.29
C ILE A 80 -2.47 -3.38 -4.23
N LEU A 81 -1.84 -2.21 -4.44
CA LEU A 81 -2.36 -1.19 -5.35
C LEU A 81 -2.43 -1.69 -6.79
N LEU A 82 -1.40 -2.42 -7.24
CA LEU A 82 -1.40 -3.01 -8.57
C LEU A 82 -2.52 -4.04 -8.71
N ALA A 83 -2.72 -4.92 -7.72
CA ALA A 83 -3.80 -5.90 -7.72
C ALA A 83 -5.18 -5.22 -7.75
N HIS A 84 -5.37 -4.16 -6.97
CA HIS A 84 -6.59 -3.36 -6.96
C HIS A 84 -6.91 -2.79 -8.35
N GLU A 85 -5.96 -2.07 -8.94
CA GLU A 85 -6.18 -1.46 -10.25
C GLU A 85 -6.30 -2.49 -11.37
N MET A 86 -5.57 -3.62 -11.26
CA MET A 86 -5.69 -4.72 -12.20
C MET A 86 -7.06 -5.42 -12.10
N GLY A 87 -7.66 -5.50 -10.92
CA GLY A 87 -9.03 -5.99 -10.76
C GLY A 87 -10.03 -5.17 -11.58
N HIS A 88 -9.97 -3.84 -11.45
CA HIS A 88 -10.76 -2.93 -12.28
C HIS A 88 -10.47 -3.10 -13.78
N TYR A 89 -9.18 -3.16 -14.15
CA TYR A 89 -8.76 -3.23 -15.56
C TYR A 89 -9.20 -4.54 -16.23
N LEU A 90 -9.03 -5.68 -15.57
CA LEU A 90 -9.44 -6.98 -16.10
C LEU A 90 -10.95 -7.07 -16.26
N CYS A 91 -11.72 -6.53 -15.31
CA CYS A 91 -13.18 -6.46 -15.44
C CYS A 91 -13.61 -5.52 -16.59
N CYS A 92 -12.95 -4.37 -16.75
CA CYS A 92 -13.17 -3.51 -17.91
C CYS A 92 -12.92 -4.26 -19.23
N ARG A 93 -11.83 -5.03 -19.30
CA ARG A 93 -11.49 -5.84 -20.49
C ARG A 93 -12.54 -6.90 -20.77
N TYR A 94 -13.05 -7.58 -19.74
CA TYR A 94 -14.12 -8.57 -19.85
C TYR A 94 -15.41 -7.95 -20.44
N TYR A 95 -15.80 -6.77 -19.96
CA TYR A 95 -16.99 -6.05 -20.43
C TYR A 95 -16.79 -5.23 -21.72
N GLY A 96 -15.62 -5.31 -22.35
CA GLY A 96 -15.30 -4.51 -23.55
C GLY A 96 -15.25 -3.00 -23.30
N VAL A 97 -15.06 -2.58 -22.03
CA VAL A 97 -14.88 -1.19 -21.63
C VAL A 97 -13.39 -0.82 -21.80
N TYR A 98 -13.13 0.22 -22.55
CA TYR A 98 -11.77 0.72 -22.77
C TYR A 98 -11.28 1.51 -21.55
N ALA A 99 -10.21 1.04 -20.93
CA ALA A 99 -9.52 1.69 -19.82
C ALA A 99 -8.01 1.78 -20.07
N THR A 100 -7.34 2.71 -19.39
CA THR A 100 -5.87 2.81 -19.42
C THR A 100 -5.21 1.78 -18.52
N LEU A 101 -3.89 1.63 -18.65
CA LEU A 101 -3.07 1.07 -17.59
C LEU A 101 -3.13 1.95 -16.32
N PRO A 102 -2.76 1.40 -15.16
CA PRO A 102 -2.76 2.15 -13.90
C PRO A 102 -1.87 3.39 -13.96
N PHE A 103 -2.34 4.48 -13.38
CA PHE A 103 -1.57 5.66 -13.03
C PHE A 103 -1.28 5.62 -11.54
N PHE A 104 -0.01 5.45 -11.16
CA PHE A 104 0.41 5.56 -9.77
C PHE A 104 0.70 7.03 -9.44
N ILE A 105 0.35 7.46 -8.22
CA ILE A 105 0.51 8.85 -7.80
C ILE A 105 1.56 8.93 -6.70
N PRO A 106 2.82 9.26 -7.00
CA PRO A 106 3.84 9.43 -5.98
C PRO A 106 3.50 10.63 -5.10
N ALA A 107 3.72 10.50 -3.78
CA ALA A 107 3.62 11.65 -2.89
C ALA A 107 4.54 11.47 -1.68
N PRO A 108 5.26 12.52 -1.26
CA PRO A 108 6.12 12.49 -0.07
C PRO A 108 5.29 12.63 1.22
N THR A 109 4.31 11.75 1.39
CA THR A 109 3.39 11.68 2.55
C THR A 109 3.79 10.54 3.49
N LEU A 110 2.98 10.29 4.53
CA LEU A 110 3.17 9.20 5.51
C LEU A 110 3.37 7.81 4.90
N ILE A 111 2.85 7.57 3.69
CA ILE A 111 2.79 6.25 3.05
C ILE A 111 3.64 6.25 1.76
N GLY A 112 4.04 7.41 1.26
CA GLY A 112 4.85 7.52 0.04
C GLY A 112 4.04 7.49 -1.26
N THR A 113 2.71 7.50 -1.20
CA THR A 113 1.82 7.49 -2.38
C THR A 113 0.44 8.04 -2.03
N LEU A 114 -0.29 8.55 -3.03
CA LEU A 114 -1.73 8.84 -2.94
C LEU A 114 -2.59 7.70 -3.52
N GLY A 115 -1.95 6.58 -3.88
CA GLY A 115 -2.59 5.42 -4.46
C GLY A 115 -2.35 5.33 -5.97
N ALA A 116 -3.23 4.60 -6.64
CA ALA A 116 -3.24 4.45 -8.08
C ALA A 116 -4.67 4.53 -8.60
N PHE A 117 -4.84 4.72 -9.90
CA PHE A 117 -6.14 4.65 -10.56
C PHE A 117 -6.01 4.27 -12.04
N ILE A 118 -6.99 3.58 -12.59
CA ILE A 118 -7.20 3.46 -14.03
C ILE A 118 -8.14 4.56 -14.55
N ARG A 119 -7.92 4.99 -15.80
CA ARG A 119 -8.83 5.93 -16.46
C ARG A 119 -9.73 5.19 -17.45
N ILE A 120 -11.03 5.14 -17.15
CA ILE A 120 -12.05 4.65 -18.07
C ILE A 120 -12.23 5.67 -19.21
N ARG A 121 -12.22 5.21 -20.46
CA ARG A 121 -12.23 6.04 -21.67
C ARG A 121 -13.42 5.79 -22.60
N SER A 122 -14.25 4.80 -22.28
CA SER A 122 -15.50 4.53 -23.00
C SER A 122 -16.67 4.45 -22.02
N PRO A 123 -17.90 4.76 -22.45
CA PRO A 123 -19.08 4.67 -21.60
C PRO A 123 -19.35 3.23 -21.16
N ILE A 124 -19.76 3.07 -19.90
CA ILE A 124 -20.23 1.80 -19.34
C ILE A 124 -21.72 1.70 -19.63
N ARG A 125 -22.13 0.72 -20.45
CA ARG A 125 -23.51 0.63 -20.97
C ARG A 125 -24.45 -0.24 -20.13
N SER A 126 -23.99 -0.83 -19.03
CA SER A 126 -24.78 -1.70 -18.16
C SER A 126 -24.52 -1.41 -16.69
N ARG A 127 -25.57 -1.45 -15.87
CA ARG A 127 -25.47 -1.33 -14.41
C ARG A 127 -24.68 -2.47 -13.79
N THR A 128 -24.83 -3.69 -14.34
CA THR A 128 -24.06 -4.86 -13.91
C THR A 128 -22.58 -4.65 -14.17
N ALA A 129 -22.22 -4.18 -15.38
CA ALA A 129 -20.83 -3.87 -15.70
C ALA A 129 -20.26 -2.77 -14.79
N LEU A 130 -21.05 -1.74 -14.47
CA LEU A 130 -20.64 -0.69 -13.55
C LEU A 130 -20.36 -1.24 -12.14
N PHE A 131 -21.25 -2.08 -11.63
CA PHE A 131 -21.10 -2.69 -10.31
C PHE A 131 -19.90 -3.63 -10.25
N ASP A 132 -19.79 -4.55 -11.21
CA ASP A 132 -18.72 -5.56 -11.24
C ASP A 132 -17.35 -4.90 -11.40
N ILE A 133 -17.23 -3.91 -12.31
CA ILE A 133 -15.99 -3.13 -12.45
C ILE A 133 -15.69 -2.43 -11.13
N GLY A 134 -16.69 -1.80 -10.49
CA GLY A 134 -16.52 -1.06 -9.25
C GLY A 134 -16.05 -1.91 -8.07
N ILE A 135 -16.50 -3.16 -7.96
CA ILE A 135 -16.15 -4.05 -6.82
C ILE A 135 -14.91 -4.90 -7.09
N ALA A 136 -14.57 -5.17 -8.36
CA ALA A 136 -13.45 -6.05 -8.72
C ALA A 136 -12.10 -5.58 -8.17
N GLY A 137 -11.85 -4.26 -8.18
CA GLY A 137 -10.61 -3.70 -7.64
C GLY A 137 -10.48 -3.87 -6.12
N PRO A 138 -11.45 -3.38 -5.32
CA PRO A 138 -11.47 -3.58 -3.88
C PRO A 138 -11.32 -5.05 -3.46
N ILE A 139 -12.00 -5.99 -4.13
CA ILE A 139 -11.87 -7.42 -3.83
C ILE A 139 -10.45 -7.91 -4.13
N ALA A 140 -9.89 -7.58 -5.30
CA ALA A 140 -8.55 -8.02 -5.66
C ALA A 140 -7.48 -7.47 -4.70
N GLY A 141 -7.54 -6.18 -4.36
CA GLY A 141 -6.66 -5.56 -3.38
C GLY A 141 -6.81 -6.21 -1.99
N PHE A 142 -8.04 -6.39 -1.53
CA PHE A 142 -8.33 -6.98 -0.22
C PHE A 142 -7.83 -8.42 -0.09
N VAL A 143 -7.97 -9.25 -1.12
CA VAL A 143 -7.46 -10.64 -1.09
C VAL A 143 -5.93 -10.66 -0.92
N VAL A 144 -5.22 -9.78 -1.64
CA VAL A 144 -3.77 -9.66 -1.51
C VAL A 144 -3.39 -9.12 -0.14
N ALA A 145 -4.06 -8.07 0.34
CA ALA A 145 -3.83 -7.50 1.67
C ALA A 145 -4.05 -8.54 2.77
N LEU A 146 -5.10 -9.37 2.66
CA LEU A 146 -5.39 -10.44 3.61
C LEU A 146 -4.30 -11.51 3.63
N ALA A 147 -3.81 -11.93 2.47
CA ALA A 147 -2.72 -12.90 2.36
C ALA A 147 -1.43 -12.37 2.99
N VAL A 148 -1.08 -11.12 2.70
CA VAL A 148 0.05 -10.42 3.30
C VAL A 148 -0.12 -10.31 4.81
N LEU A 149 -1.30 -9.89 5.27
CA LEU A 149 -1.59 -9.71 6.68
C LEU A 149 -1.41 -11.02 7.45
N ALA A 150 -1.96 -12.11 6.93
CA ALA A 150 -1.83 -13.43 7.54
C ALA A 150 -0.37 -13.88 7.60
N PHE A 151 0.42 -13.61 6.56
CA PHE A 151 1.83 -13.99 6.51
C PHE A 151 2.73 -13.11 7.38
N ALA A 152 2.47 -11.80 7.43
CA ALA A 152 3.36 -10.81 8.03
C ALA A 152 3.08 -10.56 9.52
N MET A 153 1.84 -10.77 9.97
CA MET A 153 1.45 -10.54 11.37
C MET A 153 2.29 -11.32 12.39
N PRO A 154 2.72 -12.57 12.12
CA PRO A 154 3.63 -13.31 13.00
C PRO A 154 4.96 -12.63 13.33
N HIS A 155 5.43 -11.73 12.48
CA HIS A 155 6.73 -11.07 12.62
C HIS A 155 6.67 -9.80 13.50
N SER A 156 5.57 -9.58 14.21
CA SER A 156 5.36 -8.41 15.07
C SER A 156 6.15 -8.49 16.39
N LYS A 157 6.46 -7.35 16.99
CA LYS A 157 7.21 -7.25 18.26
C LYS A 157 6.32 -6.73 19.40
N VAL A 158 6.51 -7.21 20.63
CA VAL A 158 5.83 -6.63 21.80
C VAL A 158 6.48 -5.30 22.19
N ILE A 159 5.67 -4.32 22.57
CA ILE A 159 6.16 -3.09 23.21
C ILE A 159 6.70 -3.44 24.61
N THR A 160 8.01 -3.33 24.82
CA THR A 160 8.65 -3.60 26.13
C THR A 160 8.81 -2.33 26.99
N ILE A 161 8.70 -1.13 26.39
CA ILE A 161 8.91 0.16 27.07
C ILE A 161 7.69 1.06 26.83
N PRO A 162 6.98 1.55 27.86
CA PRO A 162 5.73 2.32 27.70
C PRO A 162 5.91 3.77 27.20
N SER A 163 7.09 4.17 26.74
CA SER A 163 7.50 5.59 26.76
C SER A 163 7.40 6.35 25.44
N ALA A 164 6.96 5.73 24.35
CA ALA A 164 6.72 6.45 23.09
C ALA A 164 5.26 6.26 22.67
N SER A 165 4.38 7.11 23.21
CA SER A 165 3.04 7.30 22.63
C SER A 165 3.21 7.65 21.16
N SER A 166 2.67 6.84 20.26
CA SER A 166 2.62 7.22 18.85
C SER A 166 1.73 8.45 18.70
N ASP A 167 2.21 9.49 18.02
CA ASP A 167 1.41 10.69 17.71
C ASP A 167 0.12 10.32 16.97
N ILE A 168 0.16 9.23 16.21
CA ILE A 168 -0.95 8.67 15.47
C ILE A 168 -1.26 7.28 16.02
N GLN A 169 -2.47 7.11 16.57
CA GLN A 169 -2.99 5.79 16.96
C GLN A 169 -3.78 5.21 15.78
N LEU A 170 -3.33 4.06 15.27
CA LEU A 170 -4.04 3.36 14.21
C LEU A 170 -5.24 2.59 14.78
N GLY A 171 -6.42 2.81 14.20
CA GLY A 171 -7.57 1.96 14.45
C GLY A 171 -7.40 0.62 13.72
N TYR A 172 -7.56 -0.50 14.43
CA TYR A 172 -7.46 -1.83 13.83
C TYR A 172 -8.85 -2.35 13.42
N PRO A 173 -9.09 -2.58 12.11
CA PRO A 173 -10.34 -3.16 11.61
C PRO A 173 -10.61 -4.56 12.15
N LEU A 174 -11.84 -5.05 12.00
CA LEU A 174 -12.24 -6.38 12.48
C LEU A 174 -11.35 -7.50 11.93
N VAL A 175 -10.96 -7.41 10.65
CA VAL A 175 -10.10 -8.42 10.00
C VAL A 175 -8.76 -8.57 10.71
N PHE A 176 -8.15 -7.48 11.19
CA PHE A 176 -6.91 -7.52 11.96
C PHE A 176 -7.09 -8.28 13.27
N ARG A 177 -8.22 -8.06 13.97
CA ARG A 177 -8.56 -8.75 15.21
C ARG A 177 -8.80 -10.23 14.99
N VAL A 178 -9.50 -10.58 13.92
CA VAL A 178 -9.78 -11.97 13.56
C VAL A 178 -8.49 -12.70 13.21
N ILE A 179 -7.65 -12.13 12.36
CA ILE A 179 -6.37 -12.74 11.98
C ILE A 179 -5.45 -12.87 13.20
N TRP A 180 -5.38 -11.84 14.05
CA TRP A 180 -4.63 -11.88 15.30
C TRP A 180 -5.12 -12.98 16.26
N ALA A 181 -6.44 -13.21 16.32
CA ALA A 181 -7.01 -14.26 17.17
C ALA A 181 -6.74 -15.67 16.62
N ILE A 182 -6.64 -15.83 15.30
CA ILE A 182 -6.49 -17.14 14.65
C ILE A 182 -5.02 -17.53 14.52
N ILE A 183 -4.11 -16.58 14.28
CA ILE A 183 -2.70 -16.84 14.03
C ILE A 183 -1.95 -16.79 15.37
N PRO A 184 -1.54 -17.94 15.94
CA PRO A 184 -0.88 -17.96 17.23
C PRO A 184 0.58 -17.53 17.05
N THR A 185 0.91 -16.31 17.48
CA THR A 185 2.30 -15.89 17.66
C THR A 185 2.83 -16.46 18.95
N ALA A 186 3.63 -17.53 18.86
CA ALA A 186 4.16 -18.30 19.99
C ALA A 186 4.80 -17.46 21.12
N THR A 187 5.25 -16.23 20.83
CA THR A 187 5.92 -15.32 21.77
C THR A 187 5.10 -14.09 22.21
N LEU A 188 3.92 -13.81 21.63
CA LEU A 188 3.13 -12.58 21.92
C LEU A 188 1.84 -12.85 22.72
N HIS A 189 1.54 -14.10 23.09
CA HIS A 189 0.31 -14.49 23.81
C HIS A 189 0.11 -13.81 25.18
N SER A 190 1.15 -13.20 25.75
CA SER A 190 1.08 -12.48 27.02
C SER A 190 0.48 -11.07 26.90
N SER A 191 0.48 -10.49 25.70
CA SER A 191 -0.02 -9.12 25.46
C SER A 191 -1.31 -9.17 24.64
N ARG A 192 -2.45 -9.16 25.33
CA ARG A 192 -3.79 -9.33 24.73
C ARG A 192 -4.27 -8.18 23.84
N ALA A 193 -3.51 -7.09 23.69
CA ALA A 193 -4.02 -5.90 23.02
C ALA A 193 -3.18 -5.50 21.79
N LEU A 194 -3.84 -5.34 20.64
CA LEU A 194 -3.21 -4.92 19.37
C LEU A 194 -2.48 -3.57 19.47
N HIS A 195 -2.85 -2.73 20.45
CA HIS A 195 -2.20 -1.45 20.69
C HIS A 195 -0.85 -1.57 21.41
N SER A 196 -0.51 -2.73 21.97
CA SER A 196 0.77 -2.99 22.63
C SER A 196 1.76 -3.78 21.77
N VAL A 197 1.57 -3.73 20.45
CA VAL A 197 2.36 -4.47 19.46
C VAL A 197 2.89 -3.51 18.39
N TYR A 198 4.18 -3.61 18.08
CA TYR A 198 4.77 -3.00 16.89
C TYR A 198 4.58 -3.93 15.70
N PHE A 199 3.88 -3.45 14.69
CA PHE A 199 3.68 -4.17 13.44
C PHE A 199 4.82 -3.89 12.45
N PRO A 200 5.29 -4.92 11.72
CA PRO A 200 6.28 -4.71 10.67
C PRO A 200 5.67 -3.86 9.54
N PRO A 201 6.50 -3.16 8.74
CA PRO A 201 5.99 -2.28 7.68
C PRO A 201 5.08 -2.99 6.66
N THR A 202 5.27 -4.29 6.43
CA THR A 202 4.39 -5.10 5.57
C THR A 202 2.95 -5.20 6.08
N VAL A 203 2.74 -5.31 7.39
CA VAL A 203 1.41 -5.28 8.00
C VAL A 203 0.79 -3.88 7.89
N ILE A 204 1.61 -2.83 8.01
CA ILE A 204 1.16 -1.44 7.82
C ILE A 204 0.75 -1.21 6.36
N ALA A 205 1.49 -1.74 5.38
CA ALA A 205 1.09 -1.69 3.98
C ALA A 205 -0.27 -2.39 3.74
N ALA A 206 -0.51 -3.53 4.40
CA ALA A 206 -1.81 -4.22 4.35
C ALA A 206 -2.94 -3.50 5.13
N TRP A 207 -2.60 -2.60 6.05
CA TRP A 207 -3.59 -1.73 6.72
C TRP A 207 -4.00 -0.57 5.80
N VAL A 208 -3.06 -0.07 4.99
CA VAL A 208 -3.28 1.05 4.07
C VAL A 208 -4.08 0.65 2.83
N GLY A 209 -3.75 -0.50 2.24
CA GLY A 209 -4.32 -0.95 0.96
C GLY A 209 -5.63 -1.70 1.12
#